data_AF-A0A7V6YE81-F1
#
_entry.id   AF-A0A7V6YE81-F1
#
_cell.length_a   1.000
_cell.length_b   1.000
_cell.length_c   1.000
_cell.angle_alpha   90.00
_cell.angle_beta   90.00
_cell.angle_gamma   90.00
#
_symmetry.space_group_name_H-M   'P 1'
#
loop_
_entity.id
_entity.type
_entity.pdbx_description
1 polymer ?
#
loop_
_entity_poly.entity_id
_entity_poly.type
_entity_poly.pdbx_seq_one_letter_code
_entity_poly.pdbx_strand_id
1 'polypeptide(L)'
;SLEQAVMSLVLSLLGTIAFLLLSIKFLPTRRVWQKLVLGVKQKNESGYVAPEVSLTRLVGAEGVALTVLRPAGTAEINGEKVDVVAEGSYIPSQTPIKVVKVEGTRVVVREKKEEQG
;
A
#
# COMPACT_ATOMS: atom_id res chain seq x y z
N SER A 1 -6.72 63.57 1.65
CA SER A 1 -5.37 64.01 2.05
C SER A 1 -4.45 62.81 2.11
N LEU A 2 -3.15 62.96 1.78
CA LEU A 2 -2.13 61.91 1.80
C LEU A 2 -2.18 61.05 3.09
N GLU A 3 -2.52 61.68 4.20
CA GLU A 3 -2.71 61.06 5.52
C GLU A 3 -3.78 59.94 5.52
N GLN A 4 -4.87 60.09 4.77
CA GLN A 4 -5.90 59.05 4.65
C GLN A 4 -5.38 57.83 3.89
N ALA A 5 -4.51 58.04 2.89
CA ALA A 5 -3.88 56.96 2.14
C ALA A 5 -2.81 56.24 2.98
N VAL A 6 -2.04 56.98 3.77
CA VAL A 6 -1.07 56.39 4.71
C VAL A 6 -1.79 55.62 5.83
N MET A 7 -2.89 56.15 6.36
CA MET A 7 -3.69 55.51 7.39
C MET A 7 -4.34 54.21 6.89
N SER A 8 -4.91 54.20 5.68
CA SER A 8 -5.49 52.98 5.10
C SER A 8 -4.43 51.93 4.76
N LEU A 9 -3.24 52.35 4.33
CA LEU A 9 -2.10 51.47 4.09
C LEU A 9 -1.64 50.76 5.37
N VAL A 10 -1.50 51.49 6.48
CA VAL A 10 -1.13 50.90 7.78
C VAL A 10 -2.22 49.96 8.28
N LEU A 11 -3.49 50.34 8.16
CA LEU A 11 -4.62 49.52 8.62
C LEU A 11 -4.74 48.20 7.86
N SER A 12 -4.59 48.26 6.53
CA SER A 12 -4.63 47.07 5.67
C SER A 12 -3.45 46.13 5.95
N LEU A 13 -2.26 46.66 6.19
CA LEU A 13 -1.08 45.86 6.54
C LEU A 13 -1.28 45.13 7.87
N LEU A 14 -1.72 45.84 8.90
CA LEU A 14 -2.02 45.24 10.21
C LEU A 14 -3.16 44.23 10.14
N GLY A 15 -4.22 44.55 9.40
CA GLY A 15 -5.35 43.66 9.17
C GLY A 15 -4.94 42.37 8.46
N THR A 16 -4.07 42.46 7.45
CA THR A 16 -3.55 41.30 6.71
C THR A 16 -2.70 40.40 7.62
N ILE A 17 -1.83 41.01 8.44
CA ILE A 17 -1.00 40.25 9.40
C ILE A 17 -1.88 39.56 10.44
N ALA A 18 -2.85 40.27 11.02
CA ALA A 18 -3.77 39.69 11.99
C ALA A 18 -4.62 38.57 11.38
N PHE A 19 -5.12 38.75 10.16
CA PHE A 19 -5.89 37.75 9.43
C PHE A 19 -5.05 36.51 9.10
N LEU A 20 -3.78 36.68 8.74
CA LEU A 20 -2.85 35.58 8.47
C LEU A 20 -2.56 34.78 9.75
N LEU A 21 -2.27 35.47 10.87
CA LEU A 21 -2.02 34.81 12.15
C LEU A 21 -3.26 34.07 12.66
N LEU A 22 -4.44 34.69 12.54
CA LEU A 22 -5.71 34.05 12.90
C LEU A 22 -5.99 32.85 12.00
N SER A 23 -5.79 32.98 10.68
CA SER A 23 -5.97 31.89 9.72
C SER A 23 -5.02 30.73 10.03
N ILE A 24 -3.75 30.97 10.34
CA ILE A 24 -2.79 29.90 10.68
C ILE A 24 -3.15 29.22 12.01
N LYS A 25 -3.65 29.98 13.00
CA LYS A 25 -4.09 29.45 14.30
C LYS A 25 -5.39 28.65 14.19
N PHE A 26 -6.31 29.07 13.32
CA PHE A 26 -7.66 28.51 13.20
C PHE A 26 -7.77 27.44 12.10
N LEU A 27 -6.97 27.52 11.03
CA LEU A 27 -6.85 26.43 10.08
C LEU A 27 -6.05 25.32 10.76
N PRO A 28 -6.65 24.14 10.98
CA PRO A 28 -5.89 22.95 11.32
C PRO A 28 -5.12 22.55 10.07
N THR A 29 -4.00 23.24 9.80
CA THR A 29 -3.09 22.95 8.67
C THR A 29 -2.68 21.48 8.67
N ARG A 30 -2.71 20.81 9.83
CA ARG A 30 -2.55 19.36 9.95
C ARG A 30 -3.65 18.53 9.26
N ARG A 31 -4.91 18.97 9.19
CA ARG A 31 -6.02 18.22 8.56
C ARG A 31 -6.11 18.39 7.05
N VAL A 32 -5.72 19.55 6.51
CA VAL A 32 -5.84 19.84 5.07
C VAL A 32 -4.61 19.34 4.30
N TRP A 33 -3.42 19.42 4.90
CA TRP A 33 -2.19 18.87 4.30
C TRP A 33 -2.15 17.33 4.28
N GLN A 34 -2.80 16.67 5.26
CA GLN A 34 -2.97 15.21 5.26
C GLN A 34 -3.85 14.67 4.12
N LYS A 35 -4.64 15.53 3.45
CA LYS A 35 -5.46 15.13 2.29
C LYS A 35 -4.78 15.42 0.93
N LEU A 36 -3.75 16.26 0.91
CA LEU A 36 -3.03 16.62 -0.32
C LEU A 36 -1.75 15.80 -0.50
N VAL A 37 -1.12 15.35 0.59
CA VAL A 37 -0.08 14.33 0.58
C VAL A 37 -0.74 12.96 0.76
N LEU A 38 -0.91 12.23 -0.33
CA LEU A 38 -1.26 10.80 -0.37
C LEU A 38 -2.54 10.40 0.40
N GLY A 39 -3.68 10.83 -0.11
CA GLY A 39 -4.94 10.06 0.01
C GLY A 39 -4.92 8.73 -0.77
N VAL A 40 -3.78 8.03 -0.80
CA VAL A 40 -3.59 6.66 -1.34
C VAL A 40 -3.04 5.74 -0.24
N LYS A 41 -3.25 6.11 1.02
CA LYS A 41 -3.16 5.17 2.14
C LYS A 41 -4.49 5.23 2.87
N GLN A 42 -5.14 4.08 2.99
CA GLN A 42 -6.28 3.83 3.87
C GLN A 42 -7.68 4.02 3.26
N LYS A 43 -8.02 3.17 2.28
CA LYS A 43 -9.36 2.55 2.20
C LYS A 43 -9.29 1.15 1.59
N ASN A 44 -8.48 0.26 2.18
CA ASN A 44 -8.65 -1.18 1.99
C ASN A 44 -9.32 -1.78 3.23
N GLU A 45 -10.60 -1.46 3.39
CA GLU A 45 -11.53 -2.19 4.28
C GLU A 45 -12.06 -3.47 3.60
N SER A 46 -11.39 -3.98 2.58
CA SER A 46 -11.72 -5.26 1.98
C SER A 46 -10.49 -5.92 1.36
N GLY A 47 -9.77 -6.69 2.18
CA GLY A 47 -9.19 -7.95 1.71
C GLY A 47 -7.73 -7.97 1.26
N TYR A 48 -6.81 -7.22 1.86
CA TYR A 48 -5.39 -7.50 1.65
C TYR A 48 -4.57 -7.22 2.91
N VAL A 49 -4.43 -8.23 3.75
CA VAL A 49 -3.50 -8.24 4.87
C VAL A 49 -2.11 -8.41 4.26
N ALA A 50 -1.39 -7.31 4.09
CA ALA A 50 0.04 -7.36 3.80
C ALA A 50 0.81 -7.25 5.12
N PRO A 51 1.27 -8.36 5.72
CA PRO A 51 2.41 -8.30 6.60
C PRO A 51 3.66 -8.31 5.70
N GLU A 52 4.08 -7.14 5.22
CA GLU A 52 5.33 -6.93 4.45
C GLU A 52 6.58 -7.50 5.15
N VAL A 53 6.51 -7.84 6.44
CA VAL A 53 7.61 -8.39 7.23
C VAL A 53 7.55 -9.93 7.37
N SER A 54 6.42 -10.56 7.05
CA SER A 54 6.23 -12.03 7.20
C SER A 54 6.50 -12.80 5.90
N LEU A 55 6.32 -12.17 4.74
CA LEU A 55 6.45 -12.85 3.44
C LEU A 55 7.90 -13.29 3.14
N THR A 56 8.92 -12.53 3.54
CA THR A 56 10.32 -12.96 3.36
C THR A 56 10.64 -14.28 4.07
N ARG A 57 9.93 -14.61 5.17
CA ARG A 57 10.08 -15.90 5.86
C ARG A 57 9.44 -17.08 5.11
N LEU A 58 8.59 -16.81 4.12
CA LEU A 58 7.97 -17.83 3.29
C LEU A 58 8.90 -18.31 2.18
N VAL A 59 10.06 -17.68 1.97
CA VAL A 59 11.05 -18.16 0.99
C VAL A 59 11.52 -19.56 1.39
N GLY A 60 11.31 -20.54 0.52
CA GLY A 60 11.58 -21.95 0.79
C GLY A 60 10.44 -22.72 1.44
N ALA A 61 9.34 -22.06 1.83
CA ALA A 61 8.14 -22.73 2.32
C ALA A 61 7.45 -23.53 1.21
N GLU A 62 6.78 -24.59 1.61
CA GLU A 62 5.99 -25.45 0.74
C GLU A 62 4.50 -25.18 0.95
N GLY A 63 3.72 -25.37 -0.10
CA GLY A 63 2.29 -25.13 -0.10
C GLY A 63 1.60 -25.90 -1.21
N VAL A 64 0.30 -25.64 -1.38
CA VAL A 64 -0.52 -26.27 -2.41
C VAL A 64 -1.24 -25.20 -3.21
N ALA A 65 -1.18 -25.27 -4.53
CA ALA A 65 -1.96 -24.40 -5.39
C ALA A 65 -3.45 -24.69 -5.20
N LEU A 66 -4.27 -23.74 -4.72
CA LEU A 66 -5.71 -23.94 -4.59
C LEU A 66 -6.43 -23.78 -5.92
N THR A 67 -5.93 -22.85 -6.73
CA THR A 67 -6.43 -22.58 -8.09
C THR A 67 -5.37 -22.93 -9.12
N VAL A 68 -5.79 -23.18 -10.35
CA VAL A 68 -4.87 -23.31 -11.48
C VAL A 68 -4.12 -21.99 -11.67
N LEU A 69 -2.78 -22.02 -11.60
CA LEU A 69 -1.94 -20.83 -11.71
C LEU A 69 -1.55 -20.64 -13.19
N ARG A 70 -2.01 -19.54 -13.81
CA ARG A 70 -1.69 -19.18 -15.21
C ARG A 70 -1.54 -17.66 -15.43
N PRO A 71 -0.36 -17.07 -15.24
CA PRO A 71 0.68 -17.48 -14.31
C PRO A 71 0.35 -17.07 -12.87
N ALA A 72 -0.69 -16.26 -12.62
CA ALA A 72 -1.11 -15.88 -11.28
C ALA A 72 -2.29 -16.74 -10.79
N GLY A 73 -2.44 -16.83 -9.47
CA GLY A 73 -3.61 -17.41 -8.82
C GLY A 73 -3.41 -17.47 -7.30
N THR A 74 -4.18 -18.30 -6.61
CA THR A 74 -4.14 -18.42 -5.15
C THR A 74 -3.58 -19.77 -4.74
N ALA A 75 -2.70 -19.77 -3.75
CA ALA A 75 -2.18 -20.98 -3.13
C ALA A 75 -2.31 -20.90 -1.60
N GLU A 76 -2.33 -22.07 -0.98
CA GLU A 76 -2.28 -22.21 0.46
C GLU A 76 -0.84 -22.48 0.89
N ILE A 77 -0.28 -21.61 1.72
CA ILE A 77 1.07 -21.72 2.26
C ILE A 77 0.97 -21.55 3.78
N ASN A 78 1.46 -22.52 4.55
CA ASN A 78 1.31 -22.54 6.02
C ASN A 78 -0.14 -22.42 6.53
N GLY A 79 -1.12 -22.90 5.75
CA GLY A 79 -2.55 -22.82 6.10
C GLY A 79 -3.19 -21.45 5.85
N GLU A 80 -2.47 -20.52 5.21
CA GLU A 80 -3.01 -19.22 4.80
C GLU A 80 -3.14 -19.15 3.27
N LYS A 81 -4.23 -18.54 2.80
CA LYS A 81 -4.45 -18.28 1.37
C LYS A 81 -3.69 -17.04 0.96
N VAL A 82 -2.74 -17.21 0.03
CA VAL A 82 -1.86 -16.15 -0.45
C VAL A 82 -1.90 -16.11 -1.97
N ASP A 83 -1.85 -14.91 -2.54
CA ASP A 83 -1.71 -14.76 -3.98
C ASP A 83 -0.28 -15.05 -4.40
N VAL A 84 -0.16 -15.93 -5.38
CA VAL A 84 1.11 -16.42 -5.88
C VAL A 84 1.19 -16.26 -7.39
N VAL A 85 2.41 -16.14 -7.88
CA VAL A 85 2.74 -16.12 -9.29
C VAL A 85 3.61 -17.33 -9.56
N ALA A 86 3.17 -18.22 -10.43
CA ALA A 86 3.97 -19.29 -10.96
C ALA A 86 5.18 -18.72 -11.71
N GLU A 87 6.36 -19.28 -11.46
CA GLU A 87 7.57 -19.00 -12.23
C GLU A 87 7.44 -19.50 -13.68
N GLY A 88 6.64 -20.55 -13.89
CA GLY A 88 6.22 -21.05 -15.21
C GLY A 88 4.86 -20.54 -15.65
N SER A 89 4.43 -20.94 -16.84
CA SER A 89 3.16 -20.48 -17.43
C SER A 89 1.91 -21.19 -16.90
N TYR A 90 2.09 -22.35 -16.26
CA TYR A 90 0.99 -23.24 -15.88
C TYR A 90 1.37 -24.11 -14.68
N ILE A 91 0.57 -24.06 -13.62
CA ILE A 91 0.59 -25.04 -12.52
C ILE A 91 -0.87 -25.46 -12.27
N PRO A 92 -1.19 -26.76 -12.25
CA PRO A 92 -2.54 -27.23 -11.93
C PRO A 92 -2.97 -26.83 -10.51
N SER A 93 -4.28 -26.82 -10.27
CA SER A 93 -4.81 -26.77 -8.90
C SER A 93 -4.50 -28.08 -8.19
N GLN A 94 -4.40 -28.02 -6.86
CA GLN A 94 -4.02 -29.11 -5.95
C GLN A 94 -2.59 -29.63 -6.14
N THR A 95 -1.73 -28.89 -6.84
CA THR A 95 -0.33 -29.27 -7.04
C THR A 95 0.56 -28.73 -5.92
N PRO A 96 1.49 -29.54 -5.36
CA PRO A 96 2.46 -29.05 -4.41
C PRO A 96 3.41 -28.06 -5.07
N ILE A 97 3.60 -26.93 -4.40
CA ILE A 97 4.44 -25.83 -4.87
C ILE A 97 5.44 -25.43 -3.79
N LYS A 98 6.54 -24.83 -4.22
CA LYS A 98 7.55 -24.26 -3.35
C LYS A 98 7.78 -22.79 -3.68
N VAL A 99 7.89 -21.96 -2.66
CA VAL A 99 8.21 -20.54 -2.82
C VAL A 99 9.68 -20.41 -3.21
N VAL A 100 9.93 -19.84 -4.39
CA VAL A 100 11.28 -19.60 -4.92
C VAL A 100 11.79 -18.22 -4.57
N LYS A 101 10.91 -17.20 -4.62
CA LYS A 101 11.25 -15.82 -4.28
C LYS A 101 10.01 -15.04 -3.87
N VAL A 102 10.23 -13.92 -3.17
CA VAL A 102 9.18 -12.98 -2.78
C VAL A 102 9.57 -11.61 -3.35
N GLU A 103 8.71 -11.05 -4.19
CA GLU A 103 8.89 -9.73 -4.81
C GLU A 103 7.84 -8.76 -4.25
N GLY A 104 8.22 -8.04 -3.20
CA GLY A 104 7.34 -7.10 -2.49
C GLY A 104 6.12 -7.82 -1.91
N THR A 105 4.96 -7.61 -2.52
CA THR A 105 3.69 -8.23 -2.12
C THR A 105 3.34 -9.50 -2.90
N ARG A 106 4.14 -9.89 -3.90
CA ARG A 106 3.88 -11.06 -4.75
C ARG A 106 4.84 -12.19 -4.41
N VAL A 107 4.31 -13.38 -4.20
CA VAL A 107 5.09 -14.59 -3.92
C VAL A 107 5.27 -15.36 -5.22
N VAL A 108 6.51 -15.63 -5.62
CA VAL A 108 6.79 -16.45 -6.81
C VAL A 108 7.04 -17.88 -6.39
N VAL A 109 6.31 -18.80 -7.03
CA VAL A 109 6.27 -20.21 -6.69
C VAL A 109 6.63 -21.08 -7.89
N ARG A 110 7.23 -22.23 -7.62
CA ARG A 110 7.52 -23.26 -8.62
C ARG A 110 6.81 -24.55 -8.24
N GLU A 111 6.34 -25.28 -9.24
CA GLU A 111 5.84 -26.64 -9.06
C GLU A 111 6.94 -27.52 -8.44
N LYS A 112 6.62 -28.20 -7.34
CA LYS A 112 7.44 -29.26 -6.79
C LYS A 112 6.98 -30.55 -7.46
N LYS A 113 7.63 -30.93 -8.57
CA LYS A 113 7.39 -32.24 -9.16
C LYS A 113 7.72 -33.30 -8.12
N GLU A 114 6.72 -33.97 -7.58
CA GLU A 114 6.94 -35.30 -7.03
C GLU A 114 7.36 -36.18 -8.20
N GLU A 115 8.65 -36.50 -8.24
CA GLU A 115 9.11 -37.70 -8.93
C GLU A 115 8.42 -38.88 -8.22
N GLN A 116 7.26 -39.28 -8.75
CA GLN A 116 6.59 -40.51 -8.36
C GLN A 116 7.51 -41.66 -8.79
N GLY A 117 8.13 -42.30 -7.79
CA GLY A 117 8.64 -43.66 -7.90
C GLY A 117 7.52 -44.69 -7.78
#